data_AF-A0A3D0NDR8-F1
#
_entry.id   AF-A0A3D0NDR8-F1
#
_cell.length_a   1.000
_cell.length_b   1.000
_cell.length_c   1.000
_cell.angle_alpha   90.00
_cell.angle_beta   90.00
_cell.angle_gamma   90.00
#
_symmetry.space_group_name_H-M   'P 1'
#
loop_
_entity.id
_entity.type
_entity.pdbx_description
1 polymer ?
#
loop_
_entity_poly.entity_id
_entity_poly.type
_entity_poly.pdbx_seq_one_letter_code
_entity_poly.pdbx_strand_id
1 'polypeptide(L)'
;MKLAKTVFAFGMALSLMPFGLNPVAGQEEGVIAIEEIKREDKVDFEKEILPIFRRNCLACHNSTDAESDLVMETPAALKVGGFEGPAVEAGNGKESLIIQLASRARESFMPPDDNDVGAKQLTPKELGLIKLWIDQGAEGEVSGTGGPVSWQPLPAGVNPIYAVDISQNGFYAAAGRANQVFLYHVPSRTEIGRLSDPSILESGIYENPGVAFLDIVQSVAFSPDGSRVAAGGYRTVKVWQRNANSKAGDLPAIADVPVSAVASSDGKLVAIGLANGSAQIIDVGT
;
A
#
# COMPACT_ATOMS: atom_id res chain seq x y z
N MET A 1 -96.63 4.88 45.01
CA MET A 1 -95.86 3.90 44.19
C MET A 1 -95.08 2.99 45.13
N LYS A 2 -95.27 1.68 44.94
CA LYS A 2 -94.80 0.52 45.74
C LYS A 2 -93.27 0.41 45.70
N LEU A 3 -92.59 0.30 46.85
CA LEU A 3 -92.08 -0.93 47.52
C LEU A 3 -90.90 -1.63 46.81
N ALA A 4 -89.78 -1.73 47.54
CA ALA A 4 -89.15 -2.99 47.98
C ALA A 4 -87.61 -3.05 47.81
N LYS A 5 -86.98 -3.42 48.94
CA LYS A 5 -85.59 -3.83 49.15
C LYS A 5 -85.21 -5.04 48.30
N THR A 6 -83.94 -5.20 47.95
CA THR A 6 -83.31 -6.53 47.91
C THR A 6 -81.80 -6.41 48.18
N VAL A 7 -81.34 -7.10 49.22
CA VAL A 7 -79.94 -7.45 49.48
C VAL A 7 -79.76 -8.88 48.95
N PHE A 8 -78.69 -9.15 48.22
CA PHE A 8 -78.19 -10.51 48.02
C PHE A 8 -76.67 -10.52 48.16
N ALA A 9 -76.19 -11.30 49.13
CA ALA A 9 -74.82 -11.76 49.21
C ALA A 9 -74.62 -12.88 48.20
N PHE A 10 -73.47 -12.91 47.52
CA PHE A 10 -72.95 -14.10 46.86
C PHE A 10 -71.43 -14.10 47.02
N GLY A 11 -70.93 -15.10 47.75
CA GLY A 11 -69.51 -15.40 47.82
C GLY A 11 -69.04 -16.05 46.53
N MET A 12 -67.76 -15.86 46.19
CA MET A 12 -67.11 -16.70 45.19
C MET A 12 -65.65 -16.94 45.57
N ALA A 13 -65.44 -18.18 46.00
CA ALA A 13 -64.25 -19.03 45.94
C ALA A 13 -62.88 -18.37 45.68
N LEU A 14 -62.04 -18.42 46.71
CA LEU A 14 -60.58 -18.38 46.60
C LEU A 14 -60.11 -19.70 45.95
N SER A 15 -59.87 -19.67 44.63
CA SER A 15 -59.24 -20.79 43.92
C SER A 15 -57.72 -20.61 43.99
N LEU A 16 -57.08 -21.44 44.80
CA LEU A 16 -55.65 -21.71 44.77
C LEU A 16 -55.31 -22.37 43.43
N MET A 17 -54.80 -21.58 42.48
CA MET A 17 -54.08 -22.14 41.33
C MET A 17 -52.64 -22.42 41.77
N PRO A 18 -52.10 -23.62 41.47
CA PRO A 18 -50.74 -23.96 41.80
C PRO A 18 -49.79 -23.09 40.97
N PHE A 19 -48.82 -22.47 41.63
CA PHE A 19 -47.63 -21.92 41.00
C PHE A 19 -46.91 -23.05 40.26
N GLY A 20 -47.21 -23.20 38.98
CA GLY A 20 -46.37 -23.93 38.05
C GLY A 20 -45.10 -23.12 37.81
N LEU A 21 -44.05 -23.41 38.58
CA LEU A 21 -42.69 -23.04 38.24
C LEU A 21 -42.32 -23.78 36.95
N ASN A 22 -42.59 -23.16 35.80
CA ASN A 22 -41.86 -23.50 34.58
C ASN A 22 -40.51 -22.77 34.67
N PRO A 23 -39.38 -23.48 34.67
CA PRO A 23 -38.10 -22.83 34.44
C PRO A 23 -38.12 -22.33 32.99
N VAL A 24 -38.23 -21.01 32.81
CA VAL A 24 -37.82 -20.39 31.54
C VAL A 24 -36.32 -20.58 31.48
N ALA A 25 -35.87 -21.46 30.57
CA ALA A 25 -34.48 -21.55 30.19
C ALA A 25 -33.98 -20.14 29.84
N GLY A 26 -32.96 -19.69 30.54
CA GLY A 26 -32.37 -18.37 30.35
C GLY A 26 -31.96 -18.19 28.90
N GLN A 27 -32.55 -17.20 28.24
CA GLN A 27 -31.89 -16.55 27.12
C GLN A 27 -30.78 -15.71 27.75
N GLU A 28 -29.53 -16.03 27.43
CA GLU A 28 -28.36 -15.32 27.92
C GLU A 28 -28.41 -13.85 27.44
N GLU A 29 -28.57 -12.92 28.37
CA GLU A 29 -28.59 -11.48 28.08
C GLU A 29 -27.25 -11.05 27.47
N GLY A 30 -27.26 -10.57 26.21
CA GLY A 30 -26.08 -10.01 25.54
C GLY A 30 -25.55 -10.78 24.33
N VAL A 31 -26.02 -12.02 24.10
CA VAL A 31 -25.65 -12.81 22.91
C VAL A 31 -26.31 -12.23 21.65
N ILE A 32 -25.51 -11.98 20.62
CA ILE A 32 -25.98 -11.45 19.33
C ILE A 32 -26.53 -12.60 18.50
N ALA A 33 -27.79 -12.50 18.07
CA ALA A 33 -28.40 -13.48 17.18
C ALA A 33 -27.65 -13.54 15.84
N ILE A 34 -27.50 -14.74 15.27
CA ILE A 34 -26.87 -14.93 13.95
C ILE A 34 -27.98 -15.10 12.91
N GLU A 35 -28.04 -14.19 11.94
CA GLU A 35 -29.05 -14.25 10.88
C GLU A 35 -28.77 -15.43 9.93
N GLU A 36 -29.80 -16.21 9.61
CA GLU A 36 -29.68 -17.29 8.63
C GLU A 36 -29.78 -16.70 7.21
N ILE A 37 -28.64 -16.56 6.54
CA ILE A 37 -28.56 -16.05 5.16
C ILE A 37 -28.67 -17.21 4.18
N LYS A 38 -29.68 -17.16 3.29
CA LYS A 38 -29.89 -18.14 2.22
C LYS A 38 -29.60 -17.49 0.87
N ARG A 39 -28.54 -17.95 0.20
CA ARG A 39 -28.19 -17.57 -1.18
C ARG A 39 -27.44 -18.71 -1.87
N GLU A 40 -27.51 -18.74 -3.19
CA GLU A 40 -26.89 -19.80 -4.02
C GLU A 40 -25.41 -19.53 -4.33
N ASP A 41 -25.02 -18.25 -4.43
CA ASP A 41 -23.64 -17.87 -4.74
C ASP A 41 -22.71 -18.08 -3.53
N LYS A 42 -21.44 -18.37 -3.83
CA LYS A 42 -20.36 -18.37 -2.82
C LYS A 42 -20.11 -16.95 -2.30
N VAL A 43 -19.87 -16.83 -1.00
CA VAL A 43 -19.46 -15.57 -0.36
C VAL A 43 -18.00 -15.28 -0.74
N ASP A 44 -17.75 -14.08 -1.27
CA ASP A 44 -16.42 -13.62 -1.66
C ASP A 44 -15.70 -13.03 -0.44
N PHE A 45 -14.60 -13.66 0.00
CA PHE A 45 -13.87 -13.21 1.18
C PHE A 45 -13.39 -11.75 1.05
N GLU A 46 -12.75 -11.40 -0.06
CA GLU A 46 -12.14 -10.08 -0.25
C GLU A 46 -13.19 -8.97 -0.34
N LYS A 47 -14.32 -9.23 -1.00
CA LYS A 47 -15.36 -8.22 -1.24
C LYS A 47 -16.40 -8.12 -0.12
N GLU A 48 -16.68 -9.21 0.58
CA GLU A 48 -17.81 -9.29 1.50
C GLU A 48 -17.39 -9.49 2.96
N ILE A 49 -16.35 -10.28 3.24
CA ILE A 49 -15.90 -10.59 4.61
C ILE A 49 -14.81 -9.63 5.08
N LEU A 50 -13.78 -9.42 4.26
CA LEU A 50 -12.63 -8.59 4.59
C LEU A 50 -13.01 -7.14 4.97
N PRO A 51 -14.01 -6.47 4.35
CA PRO A 51 -14.46 -5.15 4.82
C PRO A 51 -15.05 -5.16 6.23
N ILE A 52 -15.63 -6.27 6.69
CA ILE A 52 -16.12 -6.43 8.06
C ILE A 52 -14.93 -6.55 9.00
N PHE A 53 -13.95 -7.39 8.67
CA PHE A 53 -12.74 -7.57 9.48
C PHE A 53 -11.86 -6.31 9.51
N ARG A 54 -11.70 -5.60 8.40
CA ARG A 54 -10.99 -4.31 8.35
C ARG A 54 -11.54 -3.28 9.34
N ARG A 55 -12.86 -3.27 9.52
CA ARG A 55 -13.54 -2.29 10.37
C ARG A 55 -13.53 -2.66 11.86
N ASN A 56 -13.52 -3.94 12.20
CA ASN A 56 -13.75 -4.38 13.58
C ASN A 56 -12.68 -5.32 14.17
N CYS A 57 -11.72 -5.79 13.37
CA CYS A 57 -10.77 -6.83 13.79
C CYS A 57 -9.31 -6.48 13.44
N LEU A 58 -9.05 -5.99 12.23
CA LEU A 58 -7.68 -5.79 11.72
C LEU A 58 -6.93 -4.63 12.36
N ALA A 59 -7.57 -3.83 13.21
CA ALA A 59 -6.85 -2.84 14.00
C ALA A 59 -5.91 -3.51 15.03
N CYS A 60 -6.29 -4.68 15.55
CA CYS A 60 -5.58 -5.42 16.61
C CYS A 60 -5.14 -6.84 16.21
N HIS A 61 -5.69 -7.41 15.14
CA HIS A 61 -5.40 -8.79 14.68
C HIS A 61 -4.88 -8.81 13.24
N ASN A 62 -3.72 -8.18 13.02
CA ASN A 62 -3.04 -8.08 11.74
C ASN A 62 -1.57 -8.55 11.83
N SER A 63 -0.84 -8.53 10.71
CA SER A 63 0.53 -9.02 10.64
C SER A 63 1.56 -8.21 11.45
N THR A 64 1.25 -6.95 11.77
CA THR A 64 2.12 -6.03 12.53
C THR A 64 1.75 -5.92 14.01
N ASP A 65 0.48 -6.13 14.32
CA ASP A 65 -0.09 -6.11 15.66
C ASP A 65 -1.06 -7.29 15.75
N ALA A 66 -0.57 -8.39 16.32
CA ALA A 66 -1.22 -9.70 16.33
C ALA A 66 -1.63 -10.04 17.77
N GLU A 67 -2.62 -9.34 18.31
CA GLU A 67 -3.16 -9.65 19.63
C GLU A 67 -3.61 -11.11 19.69
N SER A 68 -3.26 -11.78 20.79
CA SER A 68 -3.46 -13.23 20.96
C SER A 68 -2.87 -14.08 19.82
N ASP A 69 -1.77 -13.62 19.21
CA ASP A 69 -1.08 -14.26 18.08
C ASP A 69 -1.96 -14.48 16.84
N LEU A 70 -3.07 -13.75 16.71
CA LEU A 70 -4.05 -13.94 15.64
C LEU A 70 -3.85 -12.94 14.50
N VAL A 71 -3.72 -13.46 13.27
CA VAL A 71 -3.70 -12.68 12.03
C VAL A 71 -4.94 -12.99 11.20
N MET A 72 -5.75 -11.97 10.89
CA MET A 72 -7.04 -12.13 10.20
C MET A 72 -7.06 -11.59 8.76
N GLU A 73 -5.88 -11.31 8.19
CA GLU A 73 -5.75 -10.69 6.87
C GLU A 73 -6.15 -11.63 5.72
N THR A 74 -6.05 -12.95 5.91
CA THR A 74 -6.35 -13.95 4.88
C THR A 74 -7.12 -15.15 5.45
N PRO A 75 -7.89 -15.88 4.62
CA PRO A 75 -8.52 -17.13 5.04
C PRO A 75 -7.53 -18.19 5.53
N ALA A 76 -6.34 -18.24 4.92
CA ALA A 76 -5.28 -19.14 5.33
C ALA A 76 -4.80 -18.83 6.75
N ALA A 77 -4.56 -17.55 7.07
CA ALA A 77 -4.15 -17.13 8.41
C ALA A 77 -5.24 -17.41 9.46
N LEU A 78 -6.52 -17.20 9.13
CA LEU A 78 -7.64 -17.52 10.02
C LEU A 78 -7.76 -19.02 10.35
N LYS A 79 -7.39 -19.90 9.41
CA LYS A 79 -7.36 -21.36 9.61
C LYS A 79 -6.17 -21.80 10.47
N VAL A 80 -5.05 -21.07 10.42
CA VAL A 80 -3.93 -21.26 11.36
C VAL A 80 -4.37 -20.82 12.75
N GLY A 81 -5.06 -19.68 12.85
CA GLY A 81 -5.56 -19.14 14.10
C GLY A 81 -4.47 -18.48 14.95
N GLY A 82 -4.76 -18.33 16.25
CA GLY A 82 -3.87 -17.70 17.23
C GLY A 82 -3.67 -18.58 18.47
N PHE A 83 -3.51 -17.95 19.62
CA PHE A 83 -3.23 -18.61 20.89
C PHE A 83 -4.27 -19.69 21.28
N GLU A 84 -5.55 -19.46 21.02
CA GLU A 84 -6.64 -20.42 21.31
C GLU A 84 -6.87 -21.45 20.18
N GLY A 85 -6.01 -21.47 19.16
CA GLY A 85 -6.12 -22.34 17.99
C GLY A 85 -6.83 -21.66 16.80
N PRO A 86 -7.33 -22.46 15.83
CA PRO A 86 -7.97 -21.97 14.62
C PRO A 86 -9.12 -21.00 14.91
N ALA A 87 -9.07 -19.79 14.33
CA ALA A 87 -10.18 -18.85 14.45
C ALA A 87 -11.39 -19.31 13.62
N VAL A 88 -11.11 -20.03 12.52
CA VAL A 88 -12.10 -20.54 11.56
C VAL A 88 -11.88 -22.03 11.31
N GLU A 89 -12.93 -22.80 11.52
CA GLU A 89 -13.02 -24.20 11.15
C GLU A 89 -13.92 -24.36 9.91
N ALA A 90 -13.32 -24.67 8.77
CA ALA A 90 -14.04 -24.81 7.51
C ALA A 90 -15.20 -25.83 7.61
N GLY A 91 -16.40 -25.42 7.21
CA GLY A 91 -17.63 -26.22 7.29
C GLY A 91 -18.33 -26.20 8.66
N ASN A 92 -17.68 -25.63 9.69
CA ASN A 92 -18.20 -25.59 11.07
C ASN A 92 -18.41 -24.12 11.52
N GLY A 93 -19.26 -23.36 10.81
CA GLY A 93 -19.42 -21.94 11.07
C GLY A 93 -19.91 -21.62 12.48
N LYS A 94 -20.83 -22.41 13.04
CA LYS A 94 -21.34 -22.19 14.41
C LYS A 94 -20.29 -22.46 15.50
N GLU A 95 -19.44 -23.45 15.29
CA GLU A 95 -18.44 -23.88 16.27
C GLU A 95 -17.10 -23.14 16.12
N SER A 96 -16.91 -22.42 15.02
CA SER A 96 -15.72 -21.61 14.79
C SER A 96 -15.57 -20.53 15.86
N LEU A 97 -14.36 -20.45 16.43
CA LEU A 97 -14.03 -19.55 17.54
C LEU A 97 -14.41 -18.09 17.25
N ILE A 98 -14.15 -17.61 16.02
CA ILE A 98 -14.51 -16.25 15.61
C ILE A 98 -16.01 -15.96 15.78
N ILE A 99 -16.87 -16.93 15.48
CA ILE A 99 -18.32 -16.75 15.61
C ILE A 99 -18.72 -16.73 17.08
N GLN A 100 -18.17 -17.63 17.91
CA GLN A 100 -18.46 -17.67 19.33
C GLN A 100 -18.05 -16.39 20.06
N LEU A 101 -16.88 -15.84 19.74
CA LEU A 101 -16.38 -14.59 20.31
C LEU A 101 -17.16 -13.38 19.80
N ALA A 102 -17.40 -13.30 18.48
CA ALA A 102 -18.06 -12.14 17.87
C ALA A 102 -19.57 -12.10 18.12
N SER A 103 -20.21 -13.24 18.39
CA SER A 103 -21.60 -13.29 18.85
C SER A 103 -21.75 -13.10 20.36
N ARG A 104 -20.64 -12.92 21.09
CA ARG A 104 -20.61 -12.84 22.56
C ARG A 104 -21.21 -14.07 23.26
N ALA A 105 -21.05 -15.26 22.66
CA ALA A 105 -21.52 -16.52 23.23
C ALA A 105 -20.53 -17.11 24.27
N ARG A 106 -19.44 -16.39 24.57
CA ARG A 106 -18.44 -16.72 25.59
C ARG A 106 -18.26 -15.52 26.52
N GLU A 107 -17.67 -15.78 27.69
CA GLU A 107 -17.36 -14.75 28.68
C GLU A 107 -16.37 -13.71 28.12
N SER A 108 -15.32 -14.18 27.43
CA SER A 108 -14.49 -13.33 26.58
C SER A 108 -15.16 -13.16 25.21
N PHE A 109 -15.23 -11.94 24.71
CA PHE A 109 -15.86 -11.61 23.43
C PHE A 109 -15.07 -10.53 22.71
N MET A 110 -15.26 -10.45 21.38
CA MET A 110 -14.58 -9.49 20.52
C MET A 110 -15.60 -8.77 19.62
N PRO A 111 -15.44 -7.47 19.35
CA PRO A 111 -14.46 -6.58 19.97
C PRO A 111 -14.78 -6.30 21.45
N PRO A 112 -13.78 -5.98 22.30
CA PRO A 112 -14.02 -5.56 23.68
C PRO A 112 -14.82 -4.26 23.71
N ASP A 113 -15.71 -4.08 24.69
CA ASP A 113 -16.55 -2.89 24.76
C ASP A 113 -15.72 -1.61 25.02
N ASP A 114 -14.54 -1.73 25.61
CA ASP A 114 -13.62 -0.64 25.99
C ASP A 114 -12.41 -0.47 25.04
N ASN A 115 -12.51 -0.95 23.79
CA ASN A 115 -11.46 -0.75 22.80
C ASN A 115 -11.29 0.73 22.38
N ASP A 116 -10.06 1.14 22.09
CA ASP A 116 -9.66 2.49 21.68
C ASP A 116 -9.64 2.70 20.15
N VAL A 117 -9.85 1.63 19.39
CA VAL A 117 -9.85 1.62 17.90
C VAL A 117 -11.24 1.87 17.29
N GLY A 118 -12.27 1.98 18.12
CA GLY A 118 -13.64 2.25 17.69
C GLY A 118 -14.32 1.07 16.98
N ALA A 119 -13.82 -0.15 17.20
CA ALA A 119 -14.44 -1.37 16.71
C ALA A 119 -15.80 -1.57 17.38
N LYS A 120 -16.81 -1.96 16.59
CA LYS A 120 -18.18 -2.11 17.06
C LYS A 120 -18.59 -3.58 17.00
N GLN A 121 -19.55 -3.93 17.86
CA GLN A 121 -20.23 -5.21 17.81
C GLN A 121 -20.80 -5.46 16.40
N LEU A 122 -20.66 -6.69 15.92
CA LEU A 122 -21.18 -7.09 14.62
C LEU A 122 -22.71 -7.15 14.63
N THR A 123 -23.31 -6.84 13.50
CA THR A 123 -24.74 -7.03 13.32
C THR A 123 -25.09 -8.51 13.12
N PRO A 124 -26.34 -8.93 13.41
CA PRO A 124 -26.81 -10.28 13.13
C PRO A 124 -26.55 -10.74 11.69
N LYS A 125 -26.69 -9.81 10.74
CA LYS A 125 -26.43 -10.04 9.32
C LYS A 125 -24.95 -10.23 9.00
N GLU A 126 -24.06 -9.44 9.59
CA GLU A 126 -22.61 -9.61 9.41
C GLU A 126 -22.14 -10.95 9.99
N LEU A 127 -22.64 -11.33 11.17
CA LEU A 127 -22.38 -12.65 11.75
C LEU A 127 -22.93 -13.78 10.87
N GLY A 128 -24.14 -13.60 10.33
CA GLY A 128 -24.75 -14.55 9.39
C GLY A 128 -23.92 -14.74 8.13
N LEU A 129 -23.33 -13.67 7.61
CA LEU A 129 -22.50 -13.68 6.41
C LEU A 129 -21.16 -14.37 6.65
N ILE A 130 -20.49 -14.06 7.77
CA ILE A 130 -19.26 -14.73 8.18
C ILE A 130 -19.52 -16.22 8.40
N LYS A 131 -20.59 -16.57 9.13
CA LYS A 131 -20.98 -17.97 9.35
C LYS A 131 -21.20 -18.70 8.02
N LEU A 132 -21.96 -18.11 7.10
CA LEU A 132 -22.22 -18.71 5.78
C LEU A 132 -20.91 -18.94 5.00
N TRP A 133 -20.00 -17.97 5.00
CA TRP A 133 -18.69 -18.12 4.36
C TRP A 133 -17.88 -19.26 4.97
N ILE A 134 -17.91 -19.43 6.30
CA ILE A 134 -17.23 -20.53 6.98
C ILE A 134 -17.86 -21.88 6.61
N ASP A 135 -19.20 -21.97 6.63
CA ASP A 135 -19.94 -23.16 6.24
C ASP A 135 -19.66 -23.57 4.78
N GLN A 136 -19.36 -22.60 3.92
CA GLN A 136 -18.95 -22.80 2.53
C GLN A 136 -17.48 -23.22 2.34
N GLY A 137 -16.72 -23.39 3.43
CA GLY A 137 -15.33 -23.90 3.42
C GLY A 137 -14.26 -22.86 3.77
N ALA A 138 -14.67 -21.62 4.10
CA ALA A 138 -13.76 -20.53 4.45
C ALA A 138 -12.64 -20.34 3.42
N GLU A 139 -13.00 -20.32 2.13
CA GLU A 139 -12.05 -20.15 1.03
C GLU A 139 -12.01 -18.69 0.57
N GLY A 140 -10.90 -18.30 -0.05
CA GLY A 140 -10.71 -16.98 -0.63
C GLY A 140 -9.24 -16.61 -0.71
N GLU A 141 -8.94 -15.69 -1.61
CA GLU A 141 -7.64 -15.04 -1.71
C GLU A 141 -7.85 -13.54 -1.55
N VAL A 142 -6.83 -12.83 -1.06
CA VAL A 142 -6.85 -11.38 -1.01
C VAL A 142 -5.88 -10.85 -2.03
N SER A 143 -6.41 -10.12 -3.01
CA SER A 143 -5.62 -9.46 -4.03
C SER A 143 -4.92 -8.24 -3.41
N GLY A 144 -3.62 -8.35 -3.12
CA GLY A 144 -2.78 -7.19 -2.82
C GLY A 144 -2.58 -6.83 -1.35
N THR A 145 -2.73 -7.76 -0.40
CA THR A 145 -2.28 -7.54 0.99
C THR A 145 -1.21 -8.56 1.36
N GLY A 146 0.04 -8.11 1.47
CA GLY A 146 1.09 -8.87 2.15
C GLY A 146 2.48 -8.80 1.52
N GLY A 147 2.59 -8.37 0.25
CA GLY A 147 3.89 -8.03 -0.33
C GLY A 147 4.25 -6.58 0.02
N PRO A 148 5.51 -6.24 0.33
CA PRO A 148 5.94 -4.86 0.28
C PRO A 148 5.56 -4.28 -1.09
N VAL A 149 4.96 -3.10 -1.10
CA VAL A 149 4.72 -2.36 -2.35
C VAL A 149 6.07 -2.18 -3.01
N SER A 150 6.35 -2.96 -4.05
CA SER A 150 7.57 -2.83 -4.83
C SER A 150 7.40 -1.60 -5.71
N TRP A 151 7.88 -0.46 -5.21
CA TRP A 151 7.87 0.78 -5.97
C TRP A 151 8.81 0.63 -7.15
N GLN A 152 8.23 0.64 -8.34
CA GLN A 152 8.97 0.60 -9.58
C GLN A 152 8.98 2.01 -10.19
N PRO A 153 10.07 2.41 -10.86
CA PRO A 153 10.03 3.57 -11.74
C PRO A 153 8.87 3.43 -12.73
N LEU A 154 8.24 4.54 -13.11
CA LEU A 154 7.13 4.50 -14.07
C LEU A 154 7.57 3.80 -15.37
N PRO A 155 6.83 2.78 -15.85
CA PRO A 155 7.23 1.99 -17.00
C PRO A 155 7.42 2.85 -18.26
N ALA A 156 8.20 2.36 -19.22
CA ALA A 156 8.38 3.04 -20.51
C ALA A 156 7.01 3.18 -21.22
N GLY A 157 6.41 4.37 -21.10
CA GLY A 157 5.03 4.65 -21.52
C GLY A 157 4.71 6.14 -21.38
N VAL A 158 3.50 6.49 -20.92
CA VAL A 158 3.08 7.89 -20.68
C VAL A 158 3.88 8.47 -19.52
N ASN A 159 5.08 8.94 -19.85
CA ASN A 159 5.98 9.65 -18.97
C ASN A 159 5.88 11.13 -19.32
N PRO A 160 4.87 11.84 -18.76
CA PRO A 160 4.63 13.23 -19.06
C PRO A 160 5.86 14.05 -18.70
N ILE A 161 6.16 15.01 -19.58
CA ILE A 161 7.17 16.03 -19.32
C ILE A 161 6.40 17.21 -18.72
N TYR A 162 6.59 17.44 -17.44
CA TYR A 162 5.91 18.53 -16.72
C TYR A 162 6.71 19.83 -16.69
N ALA A 163 8.02 19.74 -16.89
CA ALA A 163 8.91 20.89 -16.87
C ALA A 163 10.03 20.71 -17.89
N VAL A 164 10.41 21.81 -18.53
CA VAL A 164 11.57 21.89 -19.42
C VAL A 164 12.30 23.20 -19.18
N ASP A 165 13.62 23.18 -19.40
CA ASP A 165 14.43 24.39 -19.49
C ASP A 165 15.61 24.17 -20.44
N ILE A 166 16.15 25.25 -21.00
CA ILE A 166 17.29 25.25 -21.91
C ILE A 166 18.38 26.15 -21.33
N SER A 167 19.63 25.69 -21.34
CA SER A 167 20.76 26.49 -20.87
C SER A 167 20.92 27.77 -21.71
N GLN A 168 21.43 28.85 -21.12
CA GLN A 168 21.54 30.15 -21.82
C GLN A 168 22.31 30.08 -23.16
N ASN A 169 23.30 29.20 -23.25
CA ASN A 169 24.07 28.98 -24.48
C ASN A 169 23.34 28.12 -25.53
N GLY A 170 22.14 27.61 -25.24
CA GLY A 170 21.33 26.80 -26.14
C GLY A 170 21.82 25.37 -26.35
N PHE A 171 22.91 24.94 -25.71
CA PHE A 171 23.52 23.63 -25.96
C PHE A 171 22.86 22.49 -25.19
N TYR A 172 22.24 22.78 -24.04
CA TYR A 172 21.67 21.76 -23.17
C TYR A 172 20.20 22.03 -22.88
N ALA A 173 19.42 20.96 -22.82
CA ALA A 173 18.04 21.01 -22.34
C ALA A 173 17.88 20.02 -21.16
N ALA A 174 17.06 20.41 -20.19
CA ALA A 174 16.64 19.57 -19.09
C ALA A 174 15.14 19.34 -19.19
N ALA A 175 14.69 18.12 -18.91
CA ALA A 175 13.27 17.78 -18.84
C ALA A 175 12.95 17.02 -17.55
N GLY A 176 12.00 17.56 -16.78
CA GLY A 176 11.37 16.85 -15.66
C GLY A 176 10.35 15.86 -16.22
N ARG A 177 10.70 14.57 -16.16
CA ARG A 177 9.91 13.49 -16.72
C ARG A 177 9.62 12.49 -15.61
N ALA A 178 8.34 12.38 -15.21
CA ALA A 178 7.98 11.66 -13.99
C ALA A 178 8.83 12.15 -12.79
N ASN A 179 9.47 11.25 -12.06
CA ASN A 179 10.32 11.52 -10.91
C ASN A 179 11.83 11.60 -11.28
N GLN A 180 12.12 11.86 -12.55
CA GLN A 180 13.47 11.89 -13.11
C GLN A 180 13.75 13.23 -13.82
N VAL A 181 15.03 13.58 -13.93
CA VAL A 181 15.47 14.74 -14.72
C VAL A 181 16.39 14.27 -15.83
N PHE A 182 15.96 14.44 -17.07
CA PHE A 182 16.70 14.07 -18.27
C PHE A 182 17.52 15.25 -18.77
N LEU A 183 18.73 14.98 -19.25
CA LEU A 183 19.59 15.96 -19.90
C LEU A 183 19.80 15.60 -21.36
N TYR A 184 19.70 16.60 -22.23
CA TYR A 184 19.87 16.48 -23.66
C TYR A 184 20.93 17.45 -24.14
N HIS A 185 21.72 17.02 -25.13
CA HIS A 185 22.51 17.93 -25.95
C HIS A 185 21.66 18.32 -27.16
N VAL A 186 21.30 19.61 -27.22
CA VAL A 186 20.33 20.14 -28.18
C VAL A 186 20.82 20.03 -29.62
N PRO A 187 22.07 20.41 -29.97
CA PRO A 187 22.56 20.30 -31.35
C PRO A 187 22.57 18.88 -31.90
N SER A 188 23.03 17.90 -31.11
CA SER A 188 23.09 16.50 -31.55
C SER A 188 21.77 15.75 -31.38
N ARG A 189 20.79 16.33 -30.68
CA ARG A 189 19.48 15.72 -30.39
C ARG A 189 19.59 14.38 -29.66
N THR A 190 20.57 14.27 -28.78
CA THR A 190 20.84 13.05 -28.00
C THR A 190 20.60 13.28 -26.53
N GLU A 191 20.05 12.28 -25.84
CA GLU A 191 20.11 12.19 -24.38
C GLU A 191 21.57 12.00 -23.96
N ILE A 192 22.05 12.84 -23.04
CA ILE A 192 23.44 12.79 -22.54
C ILE A 192 23.54 12.28 -21.11
N GLY A 193 22.41 12.13 -20.42
CA GLY A 193 22.37 11.57 -19.09
C GLY A 193 21.09 11.91 -18.35
N ARG A 194 21.02 11.42 -17.12
CA ARG A 194 19.93 11.66 -16.18
C ARG A 194 20.52 12.07 -14.85
N LEU A 195 19.89 13.02 -14.19
CA LEU A 195 20.24 13.37 -12.83
C LEU A 195 19.51 12.42 -11.89
N SER A 196 20.23 11.90 -10.89
CA SER A 196 19.71 10.99 -9.88
C SER A 196 20.11 11.46 -8.48
N ASP A 197 19.41 10.94 -7.47
CA ASP A 197 19.79 11.07 -6.07
C ASP A 197 20.10 9.68 -5.48
N PRO A 198 21.38 9.38 -5.18
CA PRO A 198 21.78 8.12 -4.56
C PRO A 198 21.09 7.82 -3.23
N SER A 199 20.74 8.84 -2.44
CA SER A 199 20.08 8.64 -1.13
C SER A 199 18.69 7.99 -1.25
N ILE A 200 18.02 8.16 -2.39
CA ILE A 200 16.75 7.49 -2.69
C ILE A 200 16.96 6.00 -2.97
N LEU A 201 18.09 5.62 -3.56
CA LEU A 201 18.44 4.23 -3.78
C LEU A 201 18.84 3.57 -2.45
N GLU A 202 19.62 4.29 -1.63
CA GLU A 202 20.03 3.86 -0.29
C GLU A 202 18.84 3.68 0.67
N SER A 203 17.74 4.41 0.47
CA SER A 203 16.53 4.24 1.28
C SER A 203 15.77 2.94 1.00
N GLY A 204 16.17 2.16 -0.01
CA GLY A 204 15.54 0.88 -0.36
C GLY A 204 14.13 0.99 -0.94
N ILE A 205 13.67 2.20 -1.27
CA ILE A 205 12.33 2.41 -1.85
C ILE A 205 12.33 1.93 -3.31
N TYR A 206 13.40 2.18 -4.04
CA TYR A 206 13.58 1.72 -5.42
C TYR A 206 14.78 0.78 -5.50
N GLU A 207 14.69 -0.24 -6.36
CA GLU A 207 15.79 -1.19 -6.59
C GLU A 207 16.75 -0.73 -7.68
N ASN A 208 16.29 0.15 -8.58
CA ASN A 208 17.04 0.58 -9.76
C ASN A 208 17.46 2.05 -9.67
N PRO A 209 18.68 2.40 -10.13
CA PRO A 209 19.16 3.78 -10.16
C PRO A 209 18.42 4.62 -11.21
N GLY A 210 18.59 5.94 -11.14
CA GLY A 210 18.04 6.89 -12.12
C GLY A 210 16.81 7.65 -11.64
N VAL A 211 16.46 7.55 -10.36
CA VAL A 211 15.41 8.36 -9.72
C VAL A 211 16.01 9.62 -9.11
N ALA A 212 15.38 10.77 -9.34
CA ALA A 212 15.78 12.04 -8.75
C ALA A 212 14.87 12.44 -7.57
N PHE A 213 13.59 12.07 -7.61
CA PHE A 213 12.58 12.45 -6.59
C PHE A 213 11.69 11.27 -6.21
N LEU A 214 11.02 11.37 -5.04
CA LEU A 214 9.97 10.41 -4.66
C LEU A 214 8.61 10.73 -5.33
N ASP A 215 8.50 11.90 -5.96
CA ASP A 215 7.29 12.39 -6.63
C ASP A 215 7.65 13.06 -7.97
N ILE A 216 6.66 13.56 -8.70
CA ILE A 216 6.83 14.19 -10.01
C ILE A 216 7.67 15.48 -9.95
N VAL A 217 8.57 15.62 -10.94
CA VAL A 217 9.36 16.83 -11.15
C VAL A 217 8.50 17.85 -11.87
N GLN A 218 8.13 18.93 -11.17
CA GLN A 218 7.24 19.97 -11.69
C GLN A 218 7.97 21.23 -12.14
N SER A 219 9.26 21.36 -11.82
CA SER A 219 10.07 22.51 -12.22
C SER A 219 11.51 22.09 -12.45
N VAL A 220 12.15 22.66 -13.47
CA VAL A 220 13.59 22.53 -13.73
C VAL A 220 14.15 23.90 -14.15
N ALA A 221 15.39 24.21 -13.78
CA ALA A 221 16.06 25.45 -14.15
C ALA A 221 17.57 25.27 -14.24
N PHE A 222 18.19 25.74 -15.32
CA PHE A 222 19.63 25.92 -15.42
C PHE A 222 20.06 27.19 -14.70
N SER A 223 21.25 27.16 -14.10
CA SER A 223 21.92 28.41 -13.71
C SER A 223 22.33 29.21 -14.96
N PRO A 224 22.47 30.55 -14.85
CA PRO A 224 22.87 31.40 -15.98
C PRO A 224 24.16 30.96 -16.67
N ASP A 225 25.14 30.49 -15.89
CA ASP A 225 26.43 29.98 -16.37
C ASP A 225 26.36 28.54 -16.90
N GLY A 226 25.20 27.88 -16.84
CA GLY A 226 24.98 26.49 -17.25
C GLY A 226 25.69 25.45 -16.37
N SER A 227 26.31 25.86 -15.26
CA SER A 227 27.09 24.96 -14.40
C SER A 227 26.23 24.14 -13.44
N ARG A 228 24.96 24.54 -13.23
CA ARG A 228 24.03 23.87 -12.31
C ARG A 228 22.66 23.67 -12.95
N VAL A 229 21.97 22.64 -12.46
CA VAL A 229 20.56 22.39 -12.71
C VAL A 229 19.85 22.28 -11.37
N ALA A 230 18.83 23.09 -11.15
CA ALA A 230 17.90 22.93 -10.05
C ALA A 230 16.63 22.23 -10.56
N ALA A 231 16.07 21.31 -9.77
CA ALA A 231 14.77 20.75 -10.04
C ALA A 231 13.94 20.70 -8.75
N GLY A 232 12.62 20.78 -8.89
CA GLY A 232 11.67 20.81 -7.79
C GLY A 232 10.58 19.76 -7.96
N GLY A 233 10.27 19.08 -6.86
CA GLY A 233 9.11 18.20 -6.71
C GLY A 233 8.38 18.52 -5.41
N TYR A 234 7.49 17.64 -4.96
CA TYR A 234 6.74 17.87 -3.73
C TYR A 234 7.67 18.07 -2.52
N ARG A 235 7.57 19.24 -1.90
CA ARG A 235 8.33 19.68 -0.70
C ARG A 235 9.86 19.58 -0.79
N THR A 236 10.42 19.39 -1.98
CA THR A 236 11.85 19.16 -2.15
C THR A 236 12.39 19.90 -3.36
N VAL A 237 13.59 20.46 -3.20
CA VAL A 237 14.37 21.06 -4.29
C VAL A 237 15.75 20.44 -4.25
N LYS A 238 16.25 20.03 -5.40
CA LYS A 238 17.59 19.43 -5.55
C LYS A 238 18.37 20.20 -6.59
N VAL A 239 19.67 20.33 -6.35
CA VAL A 239 20.58 21.07 -7.22
C VAL A 239 21.76 20.18 -7.56
N TRP A 240 21.99 19.98 -8.85
CA TRP A 240 23.16 19.27 -9.37
C TRP A 240 24.14 20.29 -9.94
N GLN A 241 25.42 20.01 -9.78
CA GLN A 241 26.50 20.82 -10.33
C GLN A 241 27.35 19.99 -11.28
N ARG A 242 27.66 20.54 -12.45
CA ARG A 242 28.65 19.98 -13.36
C ARG A 242 30.04 20.18 -12.74
N ASN A 243 30.78 19.10 -12.56
CA ASN A 243 32.18 19.17 -12.14
C ASN A 243 33.03 19.76 -13.26
N ALA A 244 33.11 21.09 -13.34
CA ALA A 244 33.71 21.81 -14.46
C ALA A 244 35.22 21.55 -14.63
N ASN A 245 35.89 20.94 -13.63
CA ASN A 245 37.35 20.76 -13.58
C ASN A 245 37.80 19.33 -13.23
N SER A 246 36.95 18.31 -13.40
CA SER A 246 37.42 16.92 -13.29
C SER A 246 38.13 16.51 -14.58
N LYS A 247 39.43 16.20 -14.49
CA LYS A 247 40.18 15.55 -15.57
C LYS A 247 39.44 14.26 -15.97
N ALA A 248 38.96 14.18 -17.21
CA ALA A 248 38.21 13.02 -17.71
C ALA A 248 39.09 11.76 -17.80
N GLY A 249 40.37 11.93 -18.12
CA GLY A 249 41.36 10.87 -18.23
C GLY A 249 42.64 11.39 -18.87
N ASP A 250 43.64 10.51 -18.99
CA ASP A 250 44.78 10.70 -19.89
C ASP A 250 44.50 9.97 -21.20
N LEU A 251 44.93 10.55 -22.32
CA LEU A 251 44.94 9.82 -23.59
C LEU A 251 46.01 8.72 -23.52
N PRO A 252 45.81 7.58 -24.22
CA PRO A 252 46.84 6.56 -24.37
C PRO A 252 48.12 7.13 -25.00
N ALA A 253 49.20 6.34 -24.97
CA ALA A 253 50.51 6.77 -25.46
C ALA A 253 50.44 7.40 -26.86
N ILE A 254 50.83 8.67 -26.92
CA ILE A 254 50.94 9.43 -28.16
C ILE A 254 52.29 9.06 -28.79
N ALA A 255 52.27 8.71 -30.07
CA ALA A 255 53.43 8.14 -30.76
C ALA A 255 54.61 9.11 -30.92
N ASP A 256 54.37 10.42 -30.81
CA ASP A 256 55.38 11.48 -30.94
C ASP A 256 54.86 12.79 -30.28
N VAL A 257 55.64 13.86 -30.34
CA VAL A 257 55.29 15.19 -29.80
C VAL A 257 54.00 15.70 -30.46
N PRO A 258 52.90 15.89 -29.69
CA PRO A 258 51.67 16.45 -30.22
C PRO A 258 51.83 17.96 -30.47
N VAL A 259 51.41 18.42 -31.64
CA VAL A 259 51.46 19.84 -32.03
C VAL A 259 50.07 20.47 -32.20
N SER A 260 49.04 19.65 -32.40
CA SER A 260 47.64 20.09 -32.50
C SER A 260 46.68 18.96 -32.16
N ALA A 261 45.47 19.29 -31.72
CA ALA A 261 44.42 18.31 -31.49
C ALA A 261 43.04 18.86 -31.85
N VAL A 262 42.19 18.00 -32.42
CA VAL A 262 40.77 18.30 -32.69
C VAL A 262 39.92 17.12 -32.26
N ALA A 263 38.76 17.39 -31.66
CA ALA A 263 37.78 16.38 -31.28
C ALA A 263 36.71 16.22 -32.37
N SER A 264 36.19 15.01 -32.53
CA SER A 264 34.99 14.78 -33.34
C SER A 264 33.77 15.43 -32.68
N SER A 265 32.76 15.76 -33.48
CA SER A 265 31.54 16.43 -33.00
C SER A 265 30.72 15.59 -32.02
N ASP A 266 30.87 14.27 -32.04
CA ASP A 266 30.26 13.33 -31.09
C ASP A 266 31.14 13.05 -29.86
N GLY A 267 32.35 13.65 -29.80
CA GLY A 267 33.29 13.51 -28.69
C GLY A 267 33.97 12.15 -28.56
N LYS A 268 33.73 11.22 -29.49
CA LYS A 268 34.27 9.85 -29.42
C LYS A 268 35.68 9.73 -29.95
N LEU A 269 36.13 10.64 -30.81
CA LEU A 269 37.45 10.59 -31.41
C LEU A 269 38.22 11.89 -31.16
N VAL A 270 39.52 11.76 -30.96
CA VAL A 270 40.46 12.88 -31.00
C VAL A 270 41.50 12.59 -32.06
N ALA A 271 41.69 13.53 -32.98
CA ALA A 271 42.78 13.52 -33.94
C ALA A 271 43.91 14.41 -33.43
N ILE A 272 45.12 13.87 -33.36
CA ILE A 272 46.33 14.55 -32.91
C ILE A 272 47.29 14.66 -34.08
N GLY A 273 47.70 15.88 -34.43
CA GLY A 273 48.80 16.11 -35.35
C GLY A 273 50.13 16.03 -34.61
N LEU A 274 51.10 15.30 -35.18
CA LEU A 274 52.40 15.01 -34.57
C LEU A 274 53.54 15.77 -35.26
N ALA A 275 54.61 16.06 -34.51
CA ALA A 275 55.77 16.80 -35.02
C ALA A 275 56.50 16.09 -36.18
N ASN A 276 56.49 14.76 -36.21
CA ASN A 276 56.99 13.96 -37.34
C ASN A 276 56.13 14.03 -38.62
N GLY A 277 55.06 14.82 -38.64
CA GLY A 277 54.16 15.00 -39.78
C GLY A 277 53.07 13.95 -39.93
N SER A 278 52.99 12.97 -39.02
CA SER A 278 51.89 12.00 -38.98
C SER A 278 50.72 12.50 -38.11
N ALA A 279 49.59 11.80 -38.17
CA ALA A 279 48.44 12.05 -37.31
C ALA A 279 48.00 10.75 -36.63
N GLN A 280 47.61 10.85 -35.36
CA GLN A 280 47.09 9.73 -34.57
C GLN A 280 45.63 10.00 -34.23
N ILE A 281 44.77 9.01 -34.50
CA ILE A 281 43.36 9.04 -34.11
C ILE A 281 43.19 8.17 -32.88
N ILE A 282 42.57 8.71 -31.84
CA ILE A 282 42.34 8.05 -30.55
C ILE A 282 40.84 8.01 -30.28
N ASP A 283 40.33 6.85 -29.87
CA ASP A 283 38.98 6.70 -29.32
C ASP A 283 38.98 7.11 -27.84
N VAL A 284 38.07 8.01 -27.49
CA VAL A 284 37.92 8.62 -26.15
C VAL A 284 36.65 8.13 -25.43
N GLY A 285 35.92 7.19 -26.03
CA GLY A 285 34.65 6.65 -25.52
C GLY A 285 34.76 5.48 -24.53
N THR A 286 35.98 5.13 -24.08
CA THR A 286 36.25 4.05 -23.12
C THR A 286 36.71 4.57 -21.76
#